data_AF-A0A0C2WVU8-F1
#
_entry.id   AF-A0A0C2WVU8-F1
#
_cell.length_a   1.000
_cell.length_b   1.000
_cell.length_c   1.000
_cell.angle_alpha   90.00
_cell.angle_beta   90.00
_cell.angle_gamma   90.00
#
_symmetry.space_group_name_H-M   'P 1'
#
loop_
_entity.id
_entity.type
_entity.pdbx_description
1 polymer ?
#
loop_
_entity_poly.entity_id
_entity_poly.type
_entity_poly.pdbx_seq_one_letter_code
_entity_poly.pdbx_strand_id
1 'polypeptide(L)'
;DDDDDGTSEEDNDEGLINVMDEMDEAEREQVRTDMLLVKQMLSKLRKLAYKIVNSSTILLPAWKSTLRGLGLRERLMPCDVATRWNSTFDMLDFAIQYRA
;
A
#
# COMPACT_ATOMS: atom_id res chain seq x y z
N ASP A 1 -10.99 -43.95 -7.82
CA ASP A 1 -11.49 -42.87 -8.69
C ASP A 1 -12.33 -41.95 -7.84
N ASP A 2 -11.66 -41.06 -7.10
CA ASP A 2 -12.28 -39.94 -6.39
C ASP A 2 -11.90 -38.70 -7.19
N ASP A 3 -12.83 -38.25 -8.04
CA ASP A 3 -12.73 -37.00 -8.79
C ASP A 3 -12.89 -35.82 -7.83
N ASP A 4 -11.76 -35.24 -7.44
CA ASP A 4 -11.64 -33.91 -6.82
C ASP A 4 -11.89 -32.86 -7.92
N ASP A 5 -13.17 -32.58 -8.19
CA ASP A 5 -13.58 -31.45 -9.03
C ASP A 5 -13.42 -30.16 -8.24
N GLY A 6 -12.18 -29.68 -8.20
CA GLY A 6 -11.80 -28.36 -7.73
C GLY A 6 -12.43 -27.29 -8.62
N THR A 7 -13.71 -27.00 -8.36
CA THR A 7 -14.40 -25.83 -8.88
C THR A 7 -13.59 -24.60 -8.49
N SER A 8 -12.98 -23.98 -9.49
CA SER A 8 -12.37 -22.68 -9.36
C SER A 8 -13.48 -21.72 -8.99
N GLU A 9 -13.43 -21.19 -7.77
CA GLU A 9 -14.26 -20.05 -7.38
C GLU A 9 -13.84 -18.88 -8.28
N GLU A 10 -14.50 -18.77 -9.44
CA GLU A 10 -14.45 -17.59 -10.29
C GLU A 10 -15.03 -16.44 -9.46
N ASP A 11 -14.16 -15.54 -9.00
CA ASP A 11 -14.55 -14.31 -8.31
C ASP A 11 -15.54 -13.58 -9.23
N ASN A 12 -16.82 -13.62 -8.86
CA ASN A 12 -17.90 -13.14 -9.73
C ASN A 12 -17.92 -11.61 -9.73
N ASP A 13 -17.14 -11.02 -10.65
CA ASP A 13 -17.05 -9.58 -10.87
C ASP A 13 -18.28 -8.98 -11.58
N GLU A 14 -19.31 -9.78 -11.92
CA GLU A 14 -20.46 -9.43 -12.78
C GLU A 14 -21.37 -8.26 -12.30
N GLY A 15 -21.03 -7.58 -11.21
CA GLY A 15 -21.78 -6.43 -10.69
C GLY A 15 -20.95 -5.20 -10.29
N LEU A 16 -19.63 -5.21 -10.50
CA LEU A 16 -18.77 -4.09 -10.11
C LEU A 16 -18.74 -3.03 -11.20
N ILE A 17 -19.44 -1.92 -10.96
CA ILE A 17 -19.39 -0.74 -11.83
C ILE A 17 -18.07 -0.02 -11.57
N ASN A 18 -17.19 -0.04 -12.57
CA ASN A 18 -16.00 0.80 -12.54
C ASN A 18 -16.43 2.25 -12.84
N VAL A 19 -16.46 3.10 -11.81
CA VAL A 19 -16.82 4.53 -11.93
C VAL A 19 -15.99 5.24 -12.99
N MET A 20 -14.74 4.80 -13.21
CA MET A 20 -13.91 5.35 -14.28
C MET A 20 -14.50 5.12 -15.66
N ASP A 21 -15.28 4.05 -15.87
CA ASP A 21 -15.88 3.73 -17.17
C ASP A 21 -17.11 4.57 -17.52
N GLU A 22 -17.64 5.33 -16.56
CA GLU A 22 -18.72 6.31 -16.77
C GLU A 22 -18.20 7.73 -17.02
N MET A 23 -16.94 8.01 -16.70
CA MET A 23 -16.30 9.32 -16.88
C MET A 23 -15.88 9.55 -18.33
N ASP A 24 -15.78 10.79 -18.78
CA ASP A 24 -15.19 11.09 -20.09
C ASP A 24 -13.66 10.92 -20.07
N GLU A 25 -13.03 10.82 -21.24
CA GLU A 25 -11.57 10.57 -21.33
C GLU A 25 -10.75 11.70 -20.70
N ALA A 26 -11.22 12.95 -20.76
CA ALA A 26 -10.52 14.09 -20.18
C ALA A 26 -10.57 14.05 -18.65
N GLU A 27 -11.74 13.73 -18.07
CA GLU A 27 -11.94 13.56 -16.65
C GLU A 27 -11.13 12.36 -16.11
N ARG A 28 -11.11 11.23 -16.83
CA ARG A 28 -10.31 10.06 -16.46
C ARG A 28 -8.82 10.38 -16.42
N GLU A 29 -8.32 11.10 -17.41
CA GLU A 29 -6.89 11.43 -17.50
C GLU A 29 -6.48 12.45 -16.43
N GLN A 30 -7.37 13.39 -16.10
CA GLN A 30 -7.16 14.31 -14.98
C GLN A 30 -7.08 13.55 -13.64
N VAL A 31 -8.00 12.63 -13.37
CA VAL A 31 -7.97 11.79 -12.17
C VAL A 31 -6.70 10.94 -12.11
N ARG A 32 -6.30 10.33 -13.23
CA ARG A 32 -5.04 9.57 -13.29
C ARG A 32 -3.86 10.45 -12.96
N THR A 33 -3.79 11.64 -13.58
CA THR A 33 -2.71 12.62 -13.36
C THR A 33 -2.63 13.03 -11.90
N ASP A 34 -3.75 13.36 -11.27
CA ASP A 34 -3.81 13.73 -9.86
C ASP A 34 -3.41 12.55 -8.95
N MET A 35 -3.80 11.33 -9.31
CA MET A 35 -3.43 10.12 -8.58
C MET A 35 -1.99 9.65 -8.82
N LEU A 36 -1.30 10.08 -9.88
CA LEU A 36 0.06 9.62 -10.19
C LEU A 36 1.01 9.88 -9.02
N LEU A 37 0.94 11.07 -8.43
CA LEU A 37 1.79 11.45 -7.30
C LEU A 37 1.54 10.53 -6.09
N VAL A 38 0.28 10.27 -5.78
CA VAL A 38 -0.11 9.39 -4.66
C VAL A 38 0.37 7.96 -4.91
N LYS A 39 0.17 7.43 -6.12
CA LYS A 39 0.62 6.09 -6.51
C LYS A 39 2.15 5.96 -6.42
N GLN A 40 2.89 6.95 -6.92
CA GLN A 40 4.34 6.96 -6.86
C GLN A 40 4.86 7.03 -5.41
N MET A 41 4.26 7.88 -4.58
CA MET A 41 4.60 7.98 -3.16
C MET A 41 4.34 6.67 -2.43
N LEU A 42 3.17 6.05 -2.66
CA LEU A 42 2.83 4.77 -2.07
C LEU A 42 3.80 3.65 -2.49
N SER A 43 4.22 3.60 -3.76
CA SER A 43 5.26 2.67 -4.21
C SER A 43 6.59 2.86 -3.47
N LYS A 44 6.98 4.11 -3.19
CA LYS A 44 8.20 4.41 -2.43
C LYS A 44 8.07 3.99 -0.96
N LEU A 45 6.92 4.28 -0.33
CA LEU A 45 6.63 3.89 1.06
C LEU A 45 6.67 2.37 1.23
N ARG A 46 5.99 1.62 0.36
CA ARG A 46 6.02 0.15 0.36
C ARG A 46 7.44 -0.40 0.27
N LYS A 47 8.24 0.09 -0.69
CA LYS A 47 9.64 -0.34 -0.88
C LYS A 47 10.50 -0.01 0.35
N LEU A 48 10.29 1.15 0.96
CA LEU A 48 11.01 1.56 2.15
C LEU A 48 10.65 0.66 3.34
N ALA A 49 9.36 0.47 3.63
CA ALA A 49 8.88 -0.38 4.70
C ALA A 49 9.41 -1.81 4.56
N TYR A 50 9.31 -2.39 3.36
CA TYR A 50 9.83 -3.72 3.06
C TYR A 50 11.34 -3.84 3.32
N LYS A 51 12.14 -2.86 2.87
CA LYS A 51 13.59 -2.86 3.09
C LYS A 51 13.96 -2.73 4.56
N ILE A 52 13.25 -1.88 5.32
CA ILE A 52 13.49 -1.71 6.76
C ILE A 52 13.21 -3.01 7.51
N VAL A 53 12.08 -3.66 7.22
CA VAL A 53 11.70 -4.92 7.89
C VAL A 53 12.68 -6.04 7.58
N ASN A 54 13.15 -6.15 6.32
CA ASN A 54 14.05 -7.23 5.90
C ASN A 54 15.54 -6.96 6.16
N SER A 55 15.93 -5.76 6.58
CA SER A 55 17.32 -5.43 6.94
C SER A 55 17.42 -5.09 8.42
N SER A 56 17.30 -6.13 9.24
CA SER A 56 17.24 -6.04 10.71
C SER A 56 18.51 -5.49 11.36
N THR A 57 19.66 -5.58 10.69
CA THR A 57 20.98 -5.20 11.23
C THR A 57 21.46 -3.83 10.80
N ILE A 58 21.00 -3.33 9.64
CA ILE A 58 21.50 -2.06 9.08
C ILE A 58 20.37 -1.04 9.01
N LEU A 59 19.32 -1.32 8.25
CA LEU A 59 18.26 -0.33 8.01
C LEU A 59 17.32 -0.18 9.20
N LEU A 60 17.00 -1.26 9.92
CA LEU A 60 16.12 -1.18 11.08
C LEU A 60 16.72 -0.33 12.23
N PRO A 61 17.98 -0.51 12.64
CA PRO A 61 18.60 0.36 13.64
C PRO A 61 18.71 1.81 13.16
N ALA A 62 19.08 2.02 11.89
CA ALA A 62 19.14 3.36 11.30
C ALA A 62 17.76 4.05 11.31
N TRP A 63 16.70 3.35 10.92
CA TRP A 63 15.32 3.84 10.97
C TRP A 63 14.91 4.28 12.38
N LYS A 64 15.12 3.42 13.38
CA LYS A 64 14.81 3.76 14.78
C LYS A 64 15.62 4.96 15.26
N SER A 65 16.89 5.05 14.87
CA SER A 65 17.74 6.20 15.20
C SER A 65 17.22 7.50 14.58
N THR A 66 16.77 7.46 13.32
CA THR A 66 16.15 8.61 12.65
C THR A 66 14.88 9.04 13.37
N LEU A 67 13.99 8.08 13.69
CA LEU A 67 12.75 8.40 14.43
C LEU A 67 13.04 9.06 15.78
N ARG A 68 13.99 8.52 16.54
CA ARG A 68 14.43 9.11 17.81
C ARG A 68 15.01 10.51 17.63
N GLY A 69 15.84 10.72 16.60
CA GLY A 69 16.40 12.04 16.28
C GLY A 69 15.33 13.08 15.93
N LEU A 70 14.21 12.64 15.36
CA LEU A 70 13.05 13.48 15.05
C LEU A 70 12.05 13.58 16.22
N GLY A 71 12.32 12.96 17.37
CA GLY A 71 11.40 12.92 18.51
C GLY A 71 10.13 12.10 18.27
N LEU A 72 10.10 11.28 17.22
CA LEU A 72 8.97 10.42 16.88
C LEU A 72 9.05 9.08 17.62
N ARG A 73 7.89 8.49 17.91
CA ARG A 73 7.82 7.16 18.56
C ARG A 73 8.47 6.11 17.66
N GLU A 74 9.42 5.35 18.19
CA GLU A 74 10.08 4.25 17.47
C GLU A 74 9.06 3.14 17.11
N ARG A 75 8.58 3.15 15.87
CA ARG A 75 7.62 2.17 15.33
C ARG A 75 8.00 1.80 13.90
N LEU A 76 7.69 0.57 13.51
CA LEU A 76 7.80 0.15 12.10
C LEU A 76 6.64 0.71 11.29
N MET A 77 6.93 1.18 10.07
CA MET A 77 5.90 1.49 9.09
C MET A 77 5.14 0.20 8.75
N PRO A 78 3.80 0.20 8.73
CA PRO A 78 3.01 -0.92 8.26
C PRO A 78 3.40 -1.28 6.83
N CYS A 79 3.65 -2.56 6.57
CA CYS A 79 3.82 -3.08 5.22
C CYS A 79 2.46 -3.46 4.63
N ASP A 80 2.37 -3.42 3.31
CA ASP A 80 1.24 -4.02 2.61
C ASP A 80 1.21 -5.53 2.87
N VAL A 81 0.07 -6.06 3.29
CA VAL A 81 -0.12 -7.49 3.57
C VAL A 81 -1.36 -7.94 2.80
N ALA A 82 -1.22 -8.97 1.97
CA ALA A 82 -2.28 -9.47 1.09
C ALA A 82 -3.60 -9.81 1.83
N THR A 83 -3.51 -10.19 3.12
CA THR A 83 -4.67 -10.55 3.93
C THR A 83 -5.32 -9.37 4.66
N ARG A 84 -4.86 -8.14 4.46
CA ARG A 84 -5.39 -6.94 5.14
C ARG A 84 -5.90 -5.91 4.15
N TRP A 85 -7.23 -5.78 4.07
CA TRP A 85 -7.90 -4.92 3.10
C TRP A 85 -7.63 -3.42 3.27
N ASN A 86 -7.18 -2.99 4.46
CA ASN A 86 -6.89 -1.58 4.77
C ASN A 86 -5.39 -1.25 4.83
N SER A 87 -4.51 -2.16 4.38
CA SER A 87 -3.06 -2.00 4.48
C SER A 87 -2.52 -0.72 3.81
N THR A 88 -3.09 -0.35 2.66
CA THR A 88 -2.72 0.87 1.93
C THR A 88 -3.10 2.12 2.72
N PHE A 89 -4.30 2.13 3.29
CA PHE A 89 -4.79 3.21 4.12
C PHE A 89 -3.92 3.37 5.38
N ASP A 90 -3.67 2.27 6.10
CA ASP A 90 -2.86 2.26 7.32
C ASP A 90 -1.44 2.79 7.08
N MET A 91 -0.86 2.50 5.91
CA MET A 91 0.48 2.97 5.53
C MET A 91 0.51 4.46 5.21
N LEU A 92 -0.53 4.98 4.54
CA LEU A 92 -0.67 6.41 4.26
C LEU A 92 -0.94 7.21 5.55
N ASP A 93 -1.83 6.71 6.41
CA ASP A 93 -2.10 7.30 7.72
C ASP A 93 -0.83 7.36 8.58
N PHE A 94 -0.06 6.26 8.63
CA PHE A 94 1.26 6.26 9.28
C PHE A 94 2.20 7.31 8.69
N ALA A 95 2.30 7.40 7.36
CA ALA A 95 3.19 8.36 6.70
C ALA A 95 2.81 9.81 6.99
N ILE A 96 1.51 10.11 7.11
CA ILE A 96 1.01 11.44 7.49
C ILE A 96 1.32 11.74 8.96
N GLN A 97 1.14 10.78 9.87
CA GLN A 97 1.46 10.94 11.30
C GLN A 97 2.96 11.14 11.55
N TYR A 98 3.81 10.54 10.72
CA TYR A 98 5.27 10.59 10.81
C TYR A 98 5.89 11.64 9.87
N ARG A 99 5.09 12.60 9.37
CA ARG A 99 5.61 13.79 8.69
C ARG A 99 6.26 14.69 9.75
N ALA A 100 7.58 14.79 9.72
CA ALA A 100 8.35 15.75 10.53
C ALA A 100 8.48 17.08 9.80
#